data_AF-A0A0Q7ZZM9-F1
#
_entry.id   AF-A0A0Q7ZZM9-F1
#
_cell.length_a   1.000
_cell.length_b   1.000
_cell.length_c   1.000
_cell.angle_alpha   90.00
_cell.angle_beta   90.00
_cell.angle_gamma   90.00
#
_symmetry.space_group_name_H-M   'P 1'
#
loop_
_entity.id
_entity.type
_entity.pdbx_description
1 polymer ?
#
loop_
_entity_poly.entity_id
_entity_poly.type
_entity_poly.pdbx_seq_one_letter_code
_entity_poly.pdbx_strand_id
1 'polypeptide(L)'
;MSGATRPRGPLPARVYWVRRALVLGTAFLLIFGFARLLGSGNDGDGGSEGSGTPVAEQAAGDPTDRPSADTTPTTTAKPKKTRTPLPQPDGPCSPDDITVEPDLDRVAADGSIEIPFLLSGTDEACTFQVSNSTMVIKITSGSDLIWTSQECAKVPSEDVVVRSATSTRIVLVWNGRRSDDDCSRTAKWATAGWYHVEAAALGGEPTSDKFELVNPKPKTVYKTEKPKPKKKSSDKTSEKPSSSASSSPSGAVEPN
;
A
#
# COMPACT_ATOMS: atom_id res chain seq x y z
N MET A 1 16.09 19.00 -35.37
CA MET A 1 17.03 17.86 -35.36
C MET A 1 16.49 16.82 -34.40
N SER A 2 15.95 15.73 -34.93
CA SER A 2 15.09 14.81 -34.18
C SER A 2 15.85 13.56 -33.75
N GLY A 3 15.90 13.28 -32.44
CA GLY A 3 16.51 12.07 -31.91
C GLY A 3 15.57 10.88 -32.03
N ALA A 4 15.86 9.95 -32.95
CA ALA A 4 15.04 8.74 -33.13
C ALA A 4 15.25 7.75 -31.97
N THR A 5 14.15 7.31 -31.35
CA THR A 5 14.15 6.24 -30.35
C THR A 5 14.44 4.89 -31.03
N ARG A 6 15.42 4.14 -30.52
CA ARG A 6 15.69 2.77 -30.97
C ARG A 6 14.76 1.80 -30.22
N PRO A 7 13.92 1.01 -30.90
CA PRO A 7 13.19 -0.08 -30.23
C PRO A 7 14.18 -1.14 -29.74
N ARG A 8 13.94 -1.71 -28.57
CA ARG A 8 14.68 -2.91 -28.12
C ARG A 8 14.21 -4.09 -28.95
N GLY A 9 15.14 -4.74 -29.66
CA GLY A 9 14.84 -5.95 -30.43
C GLY A 9 14.39 -7.11 -29.53
N PRO A 10 13.56 -8.04 -30.02
CA PRO A 10 13.09 -9.18 -29.24
C PRO A 10 14.25 -10.05 -28.76
N LEU A 11 14.17 -10.56 -27.53
CA LEU A 11 15.15 -11.52 -27.02
C LEU A 11 15.17 -12.78 -27.90
N PRO A 12 16.34 -13.40 -28.13
CA PRO A 12 16.48 -14.44 -29.13
C PRO A 12 15.66 -15.69 -28.74
N ALA A 13 14.66 -16.02 -29.57
CA ALA A 13 13.65 -17.06 -29.31
C ALA A 13 14.24 -18.44 -28.92
N ARG A 14 15.48 -18.72 -29.32
CA ARG A 14 16.27 -19.88 -28.87
C ARG A 14 16.27 -20.06 -27.34
N VAL A 15 16.29 -19.00 -26.55
CA VAL A 15 16.39 -19.10 -25.08
C VAL A 15 15.07 -19.58 -24.47
N TYR A 16 13.93 -19.12 -25.00
CA TYR A 16 12.61 -19.62 -24.64
C TYR A 16 12.45 -21.09 -25.02
N TRP A 17 12.80 -21.45 -26.27
CA TRP A 17 12.72 -22.83 -26.75
C TRP A 17 13.67 -23.78 -26.01
N VAL A 18 14.89 -23.38 -25.68
CA VAL A 18 15.83 -24.20 -24.89
C VAL A 18 15.32 -24.40 -23.47
N ARG A 19 14.80 -23.36 -22.80
CA ARG A 19 14.17 -23.53 -21.46
C ARG A 19 12.96 -24.47 -21.52
N ARG A 20 12.07 -24.30 -22.50
CA ARG A 20 10.87 -25.14 -22.66
C ARG A 20 11.21 -26.58 -23.03
N ALA A 21 12.20 -26.81 -23.90
CA ALA A 21 12.69 -28.14 -24.25
C ALA A 21 13.40 -28.84 -23.08
N LEU A 22 14.16 -28.10 -22.27
CA LEU A 22 14.81 -28.64 -21.07
C LEU A 22 13.78 -29.09 -20.03
N VAL A 23 12.76 -28.27 -19.75
CA VAL A 23 11.67 -28.61 -18.81
C VAL A 23 10.84 -29.80 -19.31
N LEU A 24 10.50 -29.85 -20.60
CA LEU A 24 9.80 -31.01 -21.17
C LEU A 24 10.68 -32.27 -21.16
N GLY A 25 11.99 -32.11 -21.39
CA GLY A 25 12.97 -33.21 -21.34
C GLY A 25 13.12 -33.82 -19.95
N THR A 26 13.26 -33.00 -18.90
CA THR A 26 13.32 -33.50 -17.52
C THR A 26 11.98 -34.08 -17.06
N ALA A 27 10.85 -33.46 -17.41
CA ALA A 27 9.53 -34.03 -17.11
C ALA A 27 9.34 -35.41 -17.77
N PHE A 28 9.72 -35.57 -19.05
CA PHE A 28 9.66 -36.84 -19.76
C PHE A 28 10.60 -37.89 -19.13
N LEU A 29 11.83 -37.51 -18.76
CA LEU A 29 12.78 -38.39 -18.08
C LEU A 29 12.28 -38.86 -16.71
N LEU A 30 11.64 -37.98 -15.94
CA LEU A 30 11.03 -38.34 -14.66
C LEU A 30 9.85 -39.29 -14.87
N ILE A 31 8.92 -38.98 -15.77
CA ILE A 31 7.74 -39.81 -16.05
C ILE A 31 8.16 -41.21 -16.53
N PHE A 32 9.04 -41.31 -17.52
CA PHE A 32 9.49 -42.62 -18.02
C PHE A 32 10.44 -43.33 -17.05
N GLY A 33 11.24 -42.61 -16.27
CA GLY A 33 12.07 -43.18 -15.22
C GLY A 33 11.24 -43.84 -14.12
N PHE A 34 10.26 -43.10 -13.55
CA PHE A 34 9.32 -43.65 -12.57
C PHE A 34 8.45 -44.76 -13.16
N ALA A 35 7.95 -44.63 -14.39
CA ALA A 35 7.16 -45.69 -15.03
C ALA A 35 7.96 -46.98 -15.25
N ARG A 36 9.27 -46.90 -15.54
CA ARG A 36 10.15 -48.08 -15.62
C ARG A 36 10.55 -48.63 -14.26
N LEU A 37 10.66 -47.79 -13.24
CA LEU A 37 10.97 -48.21 -11.87
C LEU A 37 9.77 -48.91 -11.19
N LEU A 38 8.56 -48.41 -11.42
CA LEU A 38 7.31 -48.98 -10.89
C LEU A 38 6.80 -50.15 -11.75
N GLY A 39 6.90 -50.06 -13.09
CA GLY A 39 6.51 -51.11 -14.02
C GLY A 39 7.43 -52.34 -14.07
N SER A 40 8.40 -52.42 -13.16
CA SER A 40 9.20 -53.63 -12.89
C SER A 40 8.78 -54.33 -11.59
N GLY A 41 7.76 -53.82 -10.90
CA GLY A 41 7.11 -54.45 -9.74
C GLY A 41 5.92 -55.33 -10.15
N ASN A 42 5.70 -56.41 -9.41
CA ASN A 42 4.69 -57.44 -9.69
C ASN A 42 3.30 -57.07 -9.12
N ASP A 43 2.25 -57.70 -9.68
CA ASP A 43 0.82 -57.73 -9.31
C ASP A 43 0.32 -57.03 -8.03
N GLY A 44 -0.81 -56.32 -8.17
CA GLY A 44 -1.64 -55.85 -7.07
C GLY A 44 -3.12 -55.82 -7.47
N ASP A 45 -3.87 -56.83 -7.06
CA ASP A 45 -5.32 -56.94 -7.28
C ASP A 45 -6.13 -55.96 -6.40
N GLY A 46 -7.34 -55.59 -6.83
CA GLY A 46 -8.19 -54.60 -6.14
C GLY A 46 -9.60 -54.50 -6.73
N GLY A 47 -10.44 -55.50 -6.44
CA GLY A 47 -11.75 -55.68 -7.07
C GLY A 47 -12.96 -54.89 -6.51
N SER A 48 -13.98 -54.81 -7.37
CA SER A 48 -15.44 -54.69 -7.17
C SER A 48 -16.11 -53.98 -5.97
N GLU A 49 -16.85 -52.91 -6.33
CA GLU A 49 -18.32 -52.75 -6.19
C GLU A 49 -19.04 -52.57 -4.82
N GLY A 50 -20.29 -52.06 -4.91
CA GLY A 50 -21.23 -51.79 -3.81
C GLY A 50 -21.35 -50.30 -3.48
N SER A 51 -22.16 -49.46 -4.15
CA SER A 51 -23.56 -49.60 -4.62
C SER A 51 -24.58 -49.79 -3.49
N GLY A 52 -25.46 -48.80 -3.29
CA GLY A 52 -26.49 -48.83 -2.24
C GLY A 52 -27.24 -47.51 -2.04
N THR A 53 -28.28 -47.26 -2.84
CA THR A 53 -29.22 -46.13 -2.67
C THR A 53 -30.67 -46.64 -2.65
N PRO A 54 -31.45 -46.25 -1.63
CA PRO A 54 -32.81 -45.71 -1.85
C PRO A 54 -32.86 -44.26 -1.30
N VAL A 55 -33.42 -43.27 -2.02
CA VAL A 55 -34.85 -43.03 -2.33
C VAL A 55 -35.66 -42.57 -1.11
N ALA A 56 -36.40 -41.48 -1.28
CA ALA A 56 -37.16 -40.78 -0.25
C ALA A 56 -38.65 -41.17 -0.24
N GLU A 57 -39.39 -40.69 0.77
CA GLU A 57 -40.86 -40.57 0.69
C GLU A 57 -41.33 -39.31 1.46
N GLN A 58 -42.45 -38.73 1.05
CA GLN A 58 -43.00 -37.48 1.59
C GLN A 58 -44.13 -37.74 2.61
N ALA A 59 -44.33 -36.80 3.55
CA ALA A 59 -45.54 -36.73 4.37
C ALA A 59 -45.95 -35.25 4.57
N ALA A 60 -47.24 -34.95 4.40
CA ALA A 60 -47.80 -33.61 4.50
C ALA A 60 -48.63 -33.42 5.79
N GLY A 61 -48.77 -32.18 6.26
CA GLY A 61 -49.55 -31.85 7.45
C GLY A 61 -49.88 -30.36 7.58
N ASP A 62 -51.12 -30.02 7.26
CA ASP A 62 -51.83 -28.74 7.44
C ASP A 62 -53.23 -29.12 8.03
N PRO A 63 -54.06 -28.22 8.62
CA PRO A 63 -53.92 -26.76 8.70
C PRO A 63 -54.32 -26.14 10.06
N THR A 64 -54.67 -24.83 10.06
CA THR A 64 -55.34 -24.02 11.12
C THR A 64 -54.40 -23.58 12.25
N ASP A 65 -54.38 -22.32 12.72
CA ASP A 65 -55.52 -21.41 12.93
C ASP A 65 -55.19 -19.90 12.76
N ARG A 66 -56.21 -19.02 12.74
CA ARG A 66 -56.08 -17.55 12.62
C ARG A 66 -57.26 -16.79 13.26
N PRO A 67 -57.00 -15.94 14.28
CA PRO A 67 -57.21 -14.49 14.12
C PRO A 67 -56.05 -13.69 14.75
N SER A 68 -55.97 -12.35 14.70
CA SER A 68 -56.89 -11.33 14.18
C SER A 68 -56.12 -10.24 13.41
N ALA A 69 -56.83 -9.28 12.82
CA ALA A 69 -56.25 -8.07 12.28
C ALA A 69 -56.34 -6.92 13.28
N ASP A 70 -55.36 -6.01 13.24
CA ASP A 70 -55.53 -4.62 13.66
C ASP A 70 -54.89 -3.72 12.58
N THR A 71 -55.36 -2.47 12.43
CA THR A 71 -55.09 -1.63 11.26
C THR A 71 -54.83 -0.18 11.64
N THR A 72 -53.58 0.27 11.43
CA THR A 72 -53.15 1.65 11.67
C THR A 72 -52.24 2.07 10.49
N PRO A 73 -52.34 3.31 9.95
CA PRO A 73 -52.21 3.49 8.50
C PRO A 73 -50.77 3.64 7.98
N THR A 74 -50.61 3.21 6.72
CA THR A 74 -49.39 3.32 5.92
C THR A 74 -48.91 4.77 5.78
N THR A 75 -47.82 5.11 6.46
CA THR A 75 -46.98 6.26 6.05
C THR A 75 -46.00 5.76 4.99
N THR A 76 -46.26 6.07 3.72
CA THR A 76 -45.40 5.67 2.59
C THR A 76 -44.07 6.44 2.63
N ALA A 77 -43.13 5.96 3.44
CA ALA A 77 -41.76 6.42 3.42
C ALA A 77 -41.14 6.10 2.05
N LYS A 78 -40.93 7.13 1.24
CA LYS A 78 -40.19 7.06 -0.04
C LYS A 78 -38.90 6.25 0.18
N PRO A 79 -38.62 5.19 -0.60
CA PRO A 79 -37.53 4.27 -0.30
C PRO A 79 -36.19 5.02 -0.30
N LYS A 80 -35.68 5.26 0.90
CA LYS A 80 -34.31 5.71 1.12
C LYS A 80 -33.43 4.59 0.56
N LYS A 81 -32.50 4.91 -0.35
CA LYS A 81 -31.52 3.93 -0.85
C LYS A 81 -30.62 3.53 0.32
N THR A 82 -31.01 2.48 1.04
CA THR A 82 -30.17 1.83 2.04
C THR A 82 -28.95 1.30 1.29
N ARG A 83 -27.80 1.94 1.50
CA ARG A 83 -26.54 1.44 0.98
C ARG A 83 -26.30 0.09 1.63
N THR A 84 -26.21 -0.98 0.83
CA THR A 84 -25.88 -2.32 1.29
C THR A 84 -24.66 -2.24 2.21
N PRO A 85 -24.68 -2.87 3.39
CA PRO A 85 -23.48 -2.96 4.23
C PRO A 85 -22.31 -3.54 3.45
N LEU A 86 -21.09 -3.06 3.72
CA LEU A 86 -19.90 -3.74 3.21
C LEU A 86 -19.74 -5.09 3.95
N PRO A 87 -19.33 -6.16 3.25
CA PRO A 87 -19.10 -7.46 3.87
C PRO A 87 -18.10 -7.37 5.03
N GLN A 88 -18.32 -8.17 6.06
CA GLN A 88 -17.44 -8.31 7.22
C GLN A 88 -16.45 -9.45 6.96
N PRO A 89 -15.22 -9.39 7.50
CA PRO A 89 -14.24 -10.43 7.24
C PRO A 89 -14.56 -11.72 8.01
N ASP A 90 -14.62 -12.84 7.29
CA ASP A 90 -14.91 -14.16 7.87
C ASP A 90 -13.64 -14.94 8.30
N GLY A 91 -12.45 -14.40 8.01
CA GLY A 91 -11.17 -14.98 8.38
C GLY A 91 -9.96 -14.17 7.90
N PRO A 92 -8.73 -14.63 8.16
CA PRO A 92 -7.52 -14.06 7.58
C PRO A 92 -7.44 -14.36 6.07
N CYS A 93 -6.97 -13.39 5.30
CA CYS A 93 -6.73 -13.57 3.87
C CYS A 93 -5.59 -14.56 3.60
N SER A 94 -5.74 -15.37 2.56
CA SER A 94 -4.62 -16.05 1.90
C SER A 94 -3.68 -15.00 1.28
N PRO A 95 -2.36 -14.99 1.55
CA PRO A 95 -1.43 -14.03 0.95
C PRO A 95 -1.32 -14.15 -0.58
N ASP A 96 -1.53 -15.36 -1.12
CA ASP A 96 -1.47 -15.67 -2.55
C ASP A 96 -2.62 -15.02 -3.33
N ASP A 97 -3.75 -14.79 -2.64
CA ASP A 97 -4.99 -14.22 -3.18
C ASP A 97 -5.04 -12.68 -3.16
N ILE A 98 -4.03 -12.00 -2.59
CA ILE A 98 -4.01 -10.54 -2.47
C ILE A 98 -3.21 -9.91 -3.60
N THR A 99 -3.90 -9.09 -4.40
CA THR A 99 -3.28 -8.17 -5.36
C THR A 99 -2.96 -6.85 -4.66
N VAL A 100 -1.73 -6.36 -4.82
CA VAL A 100 -1.21 -5.14 -4.18
C VAL A 100 -0.74 -4.16 -5.26
N GLU A 101 -1.57 -3.18 -5.60
CA GLU A 101 -1.38 -2.27 -6.75
C GLU A 101 -0.92 -0.87 -6.30
N PRO A 102 0.17 -0.29 -6.85
CA PRO A 102 0.57 1.09 -6.57
C PRO A 102 -0.41 2.12 -7.15
N ASP A 103 -0.62 3.26 -6.47
CA ASP A 103 -1.54 4.32 -6.91
C ASP A 103 -0.84 5.71 -6.98
N LEU A 104 0.19 5.85 -7.81
CA LEU A 104 0.95 7.11 -7.92
C LEU A 104 1.55 7.42 -9.31
N ASP A 105 1.13 8.55 -9.89
CA ASP A 105 1.75 9.14 -11.09
C ASP A 105 3.06 9.89 -10.79
N ARG A 106 3.02 10.79 -9.79
CA ARG A 106 4.04 11.85 -9.61
C ARG A 106 4.11 12.36 -8.17
N VAL A 107 5.29 12.28 -7.57
CA VAL A 107 5.53 12.62 -6.16
C VAL A 107 6.79 13.49 -5.99
N ALA A 108 6.85 14.29 -4.93
CA ALA A 108 7.95 15.22 -4.68
C ALA A 108 8.96 14.65 -3.66
N ALA A 109 10.26 14.78 -3.94
CA ALA A 109 11.35 14.39 -3.06
C ALA A 109 11.56 15.42 -1.92
N ASP A 110 10.57 15.60 -1.06
CA ASP A 110 10.62 16.54 0.07
C ASP A 110 11.20 15.96 1.38
N GLY A 111 11.40 14.64 1.41
CA GLY A 111 11.91 13.87 2.55
C GLY A 111 10.88 12.91 3.18
N SER A 112 9.62 12.94 2.75
CA SER A 112 8.54 12.08 3.24
C SER A 112 7.59 11.68 2.09
N ILE A 113 8.11 10.91 1.14
CA ILE A 113 7.40 10.47 -0.07
C ILE A 113 6.37 9.41 0.32
N GLU A 114 5.09 9.78 0.28
CA GLU A 114 3.98 8.83 0.41
C GLU A 114 3.83 8.01 -0.88
N ILE A 115 3.93 6.69 -0.75
CA ILE A 115 3.67 5.71 -1.82
C ILE A 115 2.43 4.91 -1.40
N PRO A 116 1.24 5.26 -1.93
CA PRO A 116 0.01 4.54 -1.65
C PRO A 116 -0.05 3.21 -2.42
N PHE A 117 -0.70 2.22 -1.81
CA PHE A 117 -1.07 0.97 -2.45
C PHE A 117 -2.55 0.67 -2.24
N LEU A 118 -3.17 0.02 -3.22
CA LEU A 118 -4.54 -0.48 -3.22
C LEU A 118 -4.48 -2.00 -3.11
N LEU A 119 -5.05 -2.54 -2.03
CA LEU A 119 -5.13 -3.97 -1.77
C LEU A 119 -6.52 -4.47 -2.16
N SER A 120 -6.57 -5.47 -3.04
CA SER A 120 -7.77 -6.23 -3.39
C SER A 120 -7.50 -7.73 -3.22
N GLY A 121 -8.56 -8.51 -3.04
CA GLY A 121 -8.47 -9.96 -2.81
C GLY A 121 -9.52 -10.71 -3.61
N THR A 122 -9.43 -12.04 -3.64
CA THR A 122 -10.45 -12.91 -4.27
C THR A 122 -11.71 -13.07 -3.40
N ASP A 123 -11.53 -13.14 -2.07
CA ASP A 123 -12.60 -13.27 -1.07
C ASP A 123 -13.58 -12.09 -1.05
N GLU A 124 -14.79 -12.31 -0.53
CA GLU A 124 -15.79 -11.25 -0.32
C GLU A 124 -15.31 -10.23 0.73
N ALA A 125 -14.78 -10.70 1.87
CA ALA A 125 -13.97 -9.93 2.80
C ALA A 125 -13.09 -10.83 3.68
N CYS A 126 -11.86 -10.39 3.95
CA CYS A 126 -10.90 -11.07 4.82
C CYS A 126 -9.96 -10.06 5.53
N THR A 127 -9.31 -10.44 6.63
CA THR A 127 -8.31 -9.60 7.31
C THR A 127 -6.89 -9.88 6.83
N PHE A 128 -6.11 -8.83 6.59
CA PHE A 128 -4.70 -8.93 6.26
C PHE A 128 -3.86 -8.05 7.18
N GLN A 129 -2.88 -8.64 7.85
CA GLN A 129 -1.84 -7.88 8.53
C GLN A 129 -0.85 -7.40 7.47
N VAL A 130 -0.83 -6.10 7.21
CA VAL A 130 0.22 -5.44 6.44
C VAL A 130 1.45 -5.33 7.34
N SER A 131 2.58 -5.87 6.88
CA SER A 131 3.82 -5.91 7.65
C SER A 131 5.03 -6.19 6.75
N ASN A 132 6.23 -6.00 7.30
CA ASN A 132 7.47 -6.39 6.65
C ASN A 132 7.66 -7.91 6.44
N SER A 133 6.83 -8.73 7.09
CA SER A 133 6.80 -10.20 6.98
C SER A 133 5.59 -10.71 6.20
N THR A 134 4.84 -9.84 5.52
CA THR A 134 3.67 -10.20 4.70
C THR A 134 3.63 -9.44 3.36
N MET A 135 4.36 -8.34 3.20
CA MET A 135 4.40 -7.53 1.98
C MET A 135 5.84 -7.15 1.59
N VAL A 136 6.18 -7.30 0.32
CA VAL A 136 7.46 -6.88 -0.27
C VAL A 136 7.23 -5.74 -1.24
N ILE A 137 8.11 -4.72 -1.17
CA ILE A 137 8.04 -3.51 -1.98
C ILE A 137 9.45 -3.21 -2.49
N LYS A 138 9.60 -2.90 -3.78
CA LYS A 138 10.87 -2.61 -4.44
C LYS A 138 10.73 -1.43 -5.38
N ILE A 139 11.70 -0.52 -5.37
CA ILE A 139 11.76 0.66 -6.23
C ILE A 139 13.01 0.55 -7.10
N THR A 140 12.88 0.73 -8.42
CA THR A 140 13.97 0.59 -9.39
C THR A 140 14.04 1.76 -10.38
N SER A 141 15.22 1.99 -10.96
CA SER A 141 15.38 2.88 -12.12
C SER A 141 16.10 2.13 -13.24
N GLY A 142 15.32 1.57 -14.16
CA GLY A 142 15.83 0.67 -15.19
C GLY A 142 16.30 -0.65 -14.58
N SER A 143 17.62 -0.86 -14.49
CA SER A 143 18.22 -2.03 -13.83
C SER A 143 18.85 -1.69 -12.46
N ASP A 144 18.72 -0.45 -12.00
CA ASP A 144 19.31 0.03 -10.75
C ASP A 144 18.33 -0.17 -9.58
N LEU A 145 18.72 -0.93 -8.55
CA LEU A 145 17.92 -1.11 -7.34
C LEU A 145 18.05 0.14 -6.47
N ILE A 146 16.94 0.87 -6.34
CA ILE A 146 16.91 2.15 -5.61
C ILE A 146 16.62 1.87 -4.15
N TRP A 147 15.54 1.14 -3.86
CA TRP A 147 15.12 0.85 -2.50
C TRP A 147 14.35 -0.48 -2.45
N THR A 148 14.47 -1.25 -1.38
CA THR A 148 13.63 -2.43 -1.11
C THR A 148 13.26 -2.53 0.36
N SER A 149 12.05 -3.02 0.64
CA SER A 149 11.55 -3.26 1.99
C SER A 149 12.27 -4.40 2.72
N GLN A 150 13.01 -5.25 2.00
CA GLN A 150 13.80 -6.35 2.55
C GLN A 150 15.09 -5.87 3.21
N GLU A 151 15.83 -4.96 2.56
CA GLU A 151 16.98 -4.25 3.14
C GLU A 151 16.50 -3.24 4.19
N CYS A 152 15.49 -2.42 3.85
CA CYS A 152 14.94 -1.41 4.73
C CYS A 152 13.55 -1.77 5.26
N ALA A 153 13.51 -2.44 6.42
CA ALA A 153 12.27 -2.79 7.10
C ALA A 153 11.44 -1.56 7.54
N LYS A 154 10.60 -1.04 6.65
CA LYS A 154 9.81 0.20 6.77
C LYS A 154 8.38 0.10 6.20
N VAL A 155 7.87 -1.11 5.97
CA VAL A 155 6.44 -1.31 5.63
C VAL A 155 5.60 -0.91 6.84
N PRO A 156 4.42 -0.26 6.66
CA PRO A 156 3.50 -0.04 7.79
C PRO A 156 3.13 -1.36 8.47
N SER A 157 2.77 -1.27 9.76
CA SER A 157 2.31 -2.41 10.57
C SER A 157 0.88 -2.15 11.00
N GLU A 158 -0.08 -2.65 10.23
CA GLU A 158 -1.50 -2.37 10.40
C GLU A 158 -2.37 -3.57 9.97
N ASP A 159 -3.55 -3.73 10.57
CA ASP A 159 -4.55 -4.72 10.18
C ASP A 159 -5.60 -4.06 9.30
N VAL A 160 -5.78 -4.58 8.08
CA VAL A 160 -6.73 -4.06 7.11
C VAL A 160 -7.74 -5.12 6.70
N VAL A 161 -8.94 -4.70 6.29
CA VAL A 161 -9.94 -5.60 5.70
C VAL A 161 -9.88 -5.48 4.18
N VAL A 162 -9.35 -6.51 3.53
CA VAL A 162 -9.28 -6.63 2.07
C VAL A 162 -10.62 -7.20 1.56
N ARG A 163 -11.03 -6.80 0.34
CA ARG A 163 -12.25 -7.27 -0.33
C ARG A 163 -12.05 -7.36 -1.83
N SER A 164 -12.77 -8.25 -2.50
CA SER A 164 -12.90 -8.29 -3.96
C SER A 164 -13.71 -7.11 -4.51
N ALA A 165 -14.78 -6.70 -3.85
CA ALA A 165 -15.70 -5.68 -4.34
C ALA A 165 -15.21 -4.22 -4.18
N THR A 166 -14.16 -3.97 -3.40
CA THR A 166 -13.59 -2.61 -3.17
C THR A 166 -12.17 -2.72 -2.62
N SER A 167 -11.21 -2.05 -3.25
CA SER A 167 -9.83 -1.99 -2.78
C SER A 167 -9.67 -1.19 -1.48
N THR A 168 -8.82 -1.66 -0.57
CA THR A 168 -8.44 -0.95 0.66
C THR A 168 -7.08 -0.27 0.48
N ARG A 169 -6.99 1.01 0.83
CA ARG A 169 -5.78 1.83 0.63
C ARG A 169 -4.86 1.78 1.87
N ILE A 170 -3.57 1.57 1.63
CA ILE A 170 -2.48 1.76 2.62
C ILE A 170 -1.45 2.77 2.08
N VAL A 171 -0.51 3.20 2.91
CA VAL A 171 0.58 4.11 2.50
C VAL A 171 1.93 3.68 3.09
N LEU A 172 2.91 3.42 2.23
CA LEU A 172 4.32 3.39 2.60
C LEU A 172 4.86 4.82 2.66
N VAL A 173 5.57 5.18 3.74
CA VAL A 173 6.32 6.44 3.80
C VAL A 173 7.79 6.17 3.49
N TRP A 174 8.21 6.50 2.27
CA TRP A 174 9.60 6.40 1.84
C TRP A 174 10.32 7.74 2.03
N ASN A 175 11.47 7.75 2.69
CA ASN A 175 12.22 8.99 2.93
C ASN A 175 12.95 9.53 1.70
N GLY A 176 12.96 8.82 0.56
CA GLY A 176 13.71 9.20 -0.64
C GLY A 176 15.20 8.84 -0.62
N ARG A 177 15.68 8.14 0.41
CA ARG A 177 17.01 7.51 0.38
C ARG A 177 16.94 6.14 -0.26
N ARG A 178 18.04 5.75 -0.87
CA ARG A 178 18.25 4.37 -1.29
C ARG A 178 18.35 3.43 -0.09
N SER A 179 18.12 2.15 -0.31
CA SER A 179 18.53 1.12 0.65
C SER A 179 19.97 0.64 0.35
N ASP A 180 20.54 -0.01 1.36
CA ASP A 180 21.76 -0.81 1.35
C ASP A 180 21.60 -1.87 2.47
N ASP A 181 22.50 -2.84 2.56
CA ASP A 181 22.37 -4.00 3.46
C ASP A 181 22.19 -3.63 4.96
N ASP A 182 22.69 -2.45 5.38
CA ASP A 182 22.56 -1.90 6.74
C ASP A 182 21.33 -0.97 6.93
N CYS A 183 20.56 -0.71 5.87
CA CYS A 183 19.55 0.36 5.77
C CYS A 183 20.08 1.72 6.27
N SER A 184 21.27 2.09 5.81
CA SER A 184 22.08 3.15 6.39
C SER A 184 21.45 4.55 6.27
N ARG A 185 21.60 5.34 7.35
CA ARG A 185 21.27 6.77 7.34
C ARG A 185 22.19 7.61 6.44
N THR A 186 23.31 7.04 5.95
CA THR A 186 24.19 7.69 4.97
C THR A 186 23.92 7.26 3.53
N ALA A 187 23.01 6.31 3.29
CA ALA A 187 22.62 5.85 1.95
C ALA A 187 22.24 7.02 1.03
N LYS A 188 22.67 6.95 -0.24
CA LYS A 188 22.52 8.04 -1.22
C LYS A 188 21.04 8.36 -1.44
N TRP A 189 20.73 9.64 -1.71
CA TRP A 189 19.39 10.05 -2.11
C TRP A 189 19.05 9.53 -3.51
N ALA A 190 17.77 9.24 -3.75
CA ALA A 190 17.23 9.16 -5.10
C ALA A 190 17.25 10.56 -5.77
N THR A 191 17.34 10.58 -7.08
CA THR A 191 17.34 11.80 -7.89
C THR A 191 15.94 12.08 -8.44
N ALA A 192 15.67 13.30 -8.91
CA ALA A 192 14.49 13.51 -9.75
C ALA A 192 14.61 12.68 -11.05
N GLY A 193 13.55 11.98 -11.45
CA GLY A 193 13.56 11.03 -12.56
C GLY A 193 12.36 10.08 -12.57
N TRP A 194 12.38 9.11 -13.48
CA TRP A 194 11.38 8.06 -13.59
C TRP A 194 11.83 6.78 -12.87
N TYR A 195 10.90 6.21 -12.12
CA TYR A 195 11.09 5.02 -11.29
C TYR A 195 9.96 4.02 -11.57
N HIS A 196 10.23 2.73 -11.38
CA HIS A 196 9.16 1.73 -11.21
C HIS A 196 9.10 1.37 -9.74
N VAL A 197 7.89 1.19 -9.22
CA VAL A 197 7.64 0.47 -7.98
C VAL A 197 7.04 -0.89 -8.34
N GLU A 198 7.46 -1.91 -7.62
CA GLU A 198 6.93 -3.27 -7.66
C GLU A 198 6.47 -3.64 -6.25
N ALA A 199 5.30 -4.26 -6.12
CA ALA A 199 4.74 -4.66 -4.83
C ALA A 199 4.00 -6.00 -4.91
N ALA A 200 4.09 -6.78 -3.84
CA ALA A 200 3.41 -8.07 -3.69
C ALA A 200 3.10 -8.35 -2.22
N ALA A 201 2.02 -9.07 -1.96
CA ALA A 201 1.93 -9.89 -0.75
C ALA A 201 2.91 -11.08 -0.87
N LEU A 202 3.35 -11.67 0.26
CA LEU A 202 4.29 -12.80 0.22
C LEU A 202 3.62 -14.07 -0.33
N GLY A 203 3.81 -14.31 -1.63
CA GLY A 203 3.30 -15.47 -2.37
C GLY A 203 2.39 -15.08 -3.53
N GLY A 204 1.68 -13.95 -3.41
CA GLY A 204 0.91 -13.34 -4.50
C GLY A 204 1.77 -12.80 -5.65
N GLU A 205 1.13 -12.62 -6.82
CA GLU A 205 1.78 -12.12 -8.03
C GLU A 205 2.18 -10.64 -7.87
N PRO A 206 3.43 -10.25 -8.20
CA PRO A 206 3.88 -8.86 -8.10
C PRO A 206 3.25 -7.97 -9.17
N THR A 207 2.64 -6.87 -8.76
CA THR A 207 2.24 -5.79 -9.66
C THR A 207 3.39 -4.78 -9.84
N SER A 208 3.32 -3.92 -10.85
CA SER A 208 4.25 -2.80 -11.02
C SER A 208 3.62 -1.61 -11.72
N ASP A 209 3.96 -0.41 -11.26
CA ASP A 209 3.65 0.85 -11.94
C ASP A 209 4.85 1.82 -11.91
N LYS A 210 4.81 2.85 -12.78
CA LYS A 210 5.94 3.74 -13.08
C LYS A 210 5.60 5.20 -12.76
N PHE A 211 6.28 5.76 -11.77
CA PHE A 211 6.07 7.11 -11.27
C PHE A 211 7.21 8.08 -11.58
N GLU A 212 6.92 9.39 -11.59
CA GLU A 212 7.91 10.47 -11.67
C GLU A 212 8.21 11.03 -10.28
N LEU A 213 9.45 10.87 -9.80
CA LEU A 213 9.95 11.57 -8.63
C LEU A 213 10.48 12.94 -9.07
N VAL A 214 9.97 14.03 -8.48
CA VAL A 214 10.38 15.40 -8.83
C VAL A 214 11.05 16.13 -7.68
N ASN A 215 11.88 17.12 -8.01
CA ASN A 215 12.45 18.04 -7.02
C ASN A 215 11.32 18.79 -6.27
N PRO A 216 11.43 18.97 -4.95
CA PRO A 216 10.44 19.69 -4.17
C PRO A 216 10.39 21.17 -4.57
N LYS A 217 9.21 21.78 -4.49
CA LYS A 217 9.04 23.22 -4.78
C LYS A 217 9.84 24.06 -3.78
N PRO A 218 10.61 25.07 -4.22
CA PRO A 218 11.40 25.89 -3.31
C PRO A 218 10.50 26.67 -2.34
N LYS A 219 10.81 26.63 -1.04
CA LYS A 219 10.07 27.35 0.00
C LYS A 219 10.27 28.85 -0.15
N THR A 220 9.20 29.61 -0.35
CA THR A 220 9.24 31.07 -0.51
C THR A 220 9.51 31.76 0.84
N VAL A 221 10.75 32.24 1.03
CA VAL A 221 11.15 32.95 2.25
C VAL A 221 10.71 34.42 2.16
N TYR A 222 9.53 34.72 2.71
CA TYR A 222 9.06 36.10 2.84
C TYR A 222 9.90 36.85 3.89
N LYS A 223 10.67 37.85 3.45
CA LYS A 223 11.47 38.70 4.32
C LYS A 223 10.62 39.87 4.81
N THR A 224 10.11 39.78 6.04
CA THR A 224 9.36 40.87 6.68
C THR A 224 10.25 42.10 6.88
N GLU A 225 10.08 43.12 6.04
CA GLU A 225 10.78 44.39 6.21
C GLU A 225 10.24 45.14 7.44
N LYS A 226 11.05 45.26 8.49
CA LYS A 226 10.74 46.11 9.65
C LYS A 226 10.90 47.58 9.22
N PRO A 227 9.84 48.41 9.26
CA PRO A 227 9.94 49.81 8.84
C PRO A 227 10.88 50.58 9.77
N LYS A 228 11.90 51.24 9.19
CA LYS A 228 12.79 52.14 9.95
C LYS A 228 12.00 53.40 10.38
N PRO A 229 11.97 53.75 11.68
CA PRO A 229 11.38 55.02 12.10
C PRO A 229 12.20 56.18 11.55
N LYS A 230 11.55 57.09 10.81
CA LYS A 230 12.18 58.35 10.37
C LYS A 230 12.46 59.21 11.61
N LYS A 231 13.71 59.58 11.86
CA LYS A 231 14.05 60.61 12.85
C LYS A 231 13.35 61.92 12.44
N LYS A 232 12.51 62.48 13.32
CA LYS A 232 12.13 63.90 13.21
C LYS A 232 13.38 64.74 13.49
N SER A 233 13.59 65.80 12.72
CA SER A 233 14.56 66.84 13.06
C SER A 233 14.04 67.65 14.26
N SER A 234 14.89 67.85 15.26
CA SER A 234 14.63 68.77 16.36
C SER A 234 14.95 70.20 15.93
N ASP A 235 13.95 71.06 15.87
CA ASP A 235 14.17 72.51 15.73
C ASP A 235 14.26 73.20 17.11
N LYS A 236 14.74 74.44 17.12
CA LYS A 236 15.20 75.16 18.32
C LYS A 236 14.07 75.70 19.20
N THR A 237 14.34 75.88 20.50
CA THR A 237 14.58 77.21 21.16
C THR A 237 14.73 77.07 22.70
N SER A 238 15.24 78.12 23.35
CA SER A 238 15.46 78.40 24.78
C SER A 238 14.28 78.04 25.74
N GLU A 239 14.41 78.03 27.08
CA GLU A 239 15.36 78.76 27.95
C GLU A 239 15.63 78.10 29.35
N LYS A 240 16.40 78.78 30.20
CA LYS A 240 16.87 78.45 31.58
C LYS A 240 15.80 78.77 32.67
N PRO A 241 16.03 78.61 34.00
CA PRO A 241 16.99 77.80 34.78
C PRO A 241 16.38 77.02 36.00
N SER A 242 17.20 76.18 36.67
CA SER A 242 17.08 75.81 38.12
C SER A 242 15.89 74.93 38.58
N SER A 243 15.93 74.19 39.72
CA SER A 243 17.01 73.93 40.71
C SER A 243 16.76 72.65 41.54
N SER A 244 17.87 72.00 41.98
CA SER A 244 18.09 71.28 43.26
C SER A 244 17.16 70.16 43.79
N ALA A 245 17.80 69.08 44.29
CA ALA A 245 17.34 68.15 45.35
C ALA A 245 16.15 67.21 45.03
N SER A 246 15.98 66.02 45.65
CA SER A 246 16.90 65.13 46.41
C SER A 246 16.30 63.71 46.53
N SER A 247 17.14 62.70 46.81
CA SER A 247 16.85 61.45 47.56
C SER A 247 15.74 60.46 47.11
N SER A 248 16.20 59.27 46.70
CA SER A 248 15.77 57.88 47.09
C SER A 248 15.06 57.72 48.46
N PRO A 249 14.38 56.58 48.79
CA PRO A 249 14.77 55.19 48.43
C PRO A 249 13.66 54.10 48.28
N SER A 250 14.10 52.86 47.99
CA SER A 250 13.51 51.52 48.32
C SER A 250 12.06 51.17 47.89
N GLY A 251 11.62 49.90 47.77
CA GLY A 251 12.22 48.55 47.87
C GLY A 251 11.22 47.55 47.24
N ALA A 252 11.58 46.36 46.71
CA ALA A 252 11.89 45.11 47.45
C ALA A 252 10.83 44.76 48.52
N VAL A 253 10.21 43.57 48.59
CA VAL A 253 10.36 42.29 47.83
C VAL A 253 8.95 41.77 47.40
N GLU A 254 8.54 40.50 47.14
CA GLU A 254 9.05 39.11 47.27
C GLU A 254 8.30 38.19 46.23
N PRO A 255 8.73 36.95 45.88
CA PRO A 255 8.12 36.14 44.81
C PRO A 255 7.36 34.87 45.30
N ASN A 256 6.78 34.14 44.34
CA ASN A 256 6.68 32.67 44.30
C ASN A 256 6.88 32.22 42.84
#